data_AF-A0A0J6I962-F1
#
_entry.id   AF-A0A0J6I962-F1
#
_cell.length_a   1.000
_cell.length_b   1.000
_cell.length_c   1.000
_cell.angle_alpha   90.00
_cell.angle_beta   90.00
_cell.angle_gamma   90.00
#
_symmetry.space_group_name_H-M   'P 1'
#
loop_
_entity.id
_entity.type
_entity.pdbx_description
1 polymer ?
#
loop_
_entity_poly.entity_id
_entity_poly.type
_entity_poly.pdbx_seq_one_letter_code
_entity_poly.pdbx_strand_id
1 'polypeptide(L)'
;MSSTAGLSRLSALFLLFFFFLSVSAKTFTWNCGNSVGTCNNYCYYAKCRSGAKRSFTYDPNKSNARKRRVASGCSKNPCGRKSRLPFKKFGRSCDEFPFASTKEGGKGAQLRCVNPRENSSEGGQLRGFYRKLKPGERYGITIRNYGKARYCARRTCKNDGGEFYLNSNRKFVGNRPNALNDASGFTMNEGNEAPADLKQVETEDGATHLVLAEDPDDPVGVGSQLWDSETDKSHTVVRVL
;
A
#
# COMPACT_ATOMS: atom_id res chain seq x y z
N MET A 1 34.71 -13.68 72.10
CA MET A 1 34.11 -12.34 71.92
C MET A 1 34.60 -11.81 70.59
N SER A 2 33.65 -11.44 69.72
CA SER A 2 33.67 -10.55 68.53
C SER A 2 34.98 -10.32 67.75
N SER A 3 35.02 -10.26 66.42
CA SER A 3 34.03 -9.64 65.54
C SER A 3 34.27 -10.03 64.07
N THR A 4 33.18 -10.27 63.35
CA THR A 4 33.09 -10.45 61.90
C THR A 4 33.18 -9.11 61.16
N ALA A 5 34.02 -8.99 60.15
CA ALA A 5 33.94 -7.92 59.16
C ALA A 5 33.60 -8.52 57.79
N GLY A 6 32.33 -8.44 57.41
CA GLY A 6 31.85 -8.81 56.09
C GLY A 6 32.20 -7.73 55.07
N LEU A 7 32.92 -8.11 54.01
CA LEU A 7 33.02 -7.29 52.81
C LEU A 7 31.66 -7.35 52.08
N SER A 8 30.96 -6.22 52.05
CA SER A 8 29.73 -6.02 51.32
C SER A 8 30.00 -6.01 49.80
N ARG A 9 29.26 -6.88 49.11
CA ARG A 9 29.19 -6.90 47.64
C ARG A 9 28.43 -5.67 47.16
N LEU A 10 29.12 -4.69 46.59
CA LEU A 10 28.51 -3.67 45.73
C LEU A 10 28.79 -4.03 44.27
N SER A 11 28.04 -5.01 43.76
CA SER A 11 27.87 -5.17 42.32
C SER A 11 26.92 -4.06 41.85
N ALA A 12 27.48 -2.98 41.31
CA ALA A 12 26.72 -1.98 40.58
C ALA A 12 26.14 -2.60 39.32
N LEU A 13 24.91 -3.11 39.40
CA LEU A 13 24.13 -3.53 38.25
C LEU A 13 23.69 -2.27 37.50
N PHE A 14 24.49 -1.83 36.53
CA PHE A 14 24.06 -0.86 35.53
C PHE A 14 23.02 -1.55 34.64
N LEU A 15 21.73 -1.45 35.01
CA LEU A 15 20.62 -1.78 34.13
C LEU A 15 20.61 -0.77 32.99
N LEU A 16 21.35 -1.06 31.93
CA LEU A 16 21.21 -0.42 30.62
C LEU A 16 19.81 -0.75 30.08
N PHE A 17 18.83 0.06 30.45
CA PHE A 17 17.55 0.14 29.75
C PHE A 17 17.83 0.68 28.34
N PHE A 18 18.12 -0.21 27.39
CA PHE A 18 18.01 0.11 25.98
C PHE A 18 16.53 0.36 25.71
N PHE A 19 16.10 1.61 25.81
CA PHE A 19 14.89 2.07 25.13
C PHE A 19 15.13 1.89 23.64
N PHE A 20 14.72 0.73 23.11
CA PHE A 20 14.45 0.60 21.70
C PHE A 20 13.33 1.58 21.40
N LEU A 21 13.69 2.78 20.94
CA LEU A 21 12.76 3.66 20.25
C LEU A 21 12.37 2.94 18.96
N SER A 22 11.38 2.05 19.05
CA SER A 22 10.73 1.50 17.88
C SER A 22 10.07 2.67 17.15
N VAL A 23 10.73 3.16 16.10
CA VAL A 23 10.10 4.09 15.17
C VAL A 23 9.06 3.26 14.43
N SER A 24 7.82 3.31 14.92
CA SER A 24 6.72 2.61 14.26
C SER A 24 6.59 3.11 12.83
N ALA A 25 6.48 2.19 11.88
CA ALA A 25 6.31 2.53 10.48
C ALA A 25 5.02 3.36 10.31
N LYS A 26 5.14 4.55 9.72
CA LYS A 26 3.97 5.40 9.47
C LYS A 26 3.00 4.64 8.55
N THR A 27 1.73 4.61 8.92
CA THR A 27 0.71 3.93 8.12
C THR A 27 -0.30 4.94 7.59
N PHE A 28 -0.51 4.94 6.28
CA PHE A 28 -1.46 5.79 5.58
C PHE A 28 -2.84 5.14 5.55
N THR A 29 -3.84 5.81 6.10
CA THR A 29 -5.25 5.45 5.93
C THR A 29 -5.83 6.20 4.74
N TRP A 30 -6.23 5.42 3.74
CA TRP A 30 -6.93 5.90 2.57
C TRP A 30 -8.44 5.66 2.70
N ASN A 31 -9.22 6.75 2.66
CA ASN A 31 -10.67 6.68 2.57
C ASN A 31 -11.12 6.39 1.13
N CYS A 32 -11.69 5.20 0.90
CA CYS A 32 -12.17 4.77 -0.41
C CYS A 32 -13.50 5.37 -0.85
N GLY A 33 -14.21 6.10 0.01
CA GLY A 33 -15.56 6.59 -0.26
C GLY A 33 -15.68 7.44 -1.53
N ASN A 34 -14.64 8.23 -1.82
CA ASN A 34 -14.54 9.09 -3.01
C ASN A 34 -13.41 8.66 -3.97
N SER A 35 -12.93 7.43 -3.86
CA SER A 35 -11.79 6.91 -4.63
C SER A 35 -11.92 5.39 -4.83
N VAL A 36 -13.11 4.95 -5.24
CA VAL A 36 -13.47 3.52 -5.32
C VAL A 36 -12.66 2.78 -6.38
N GLY A 37 -12.48 3.36 -7.56
CA GLY A 37 -11.76 2.76 -8.67
C GLY A 37 -10.28 2.55 -8.37
N THR A 38 -9.65 3.52 -7.71
CA THR A 38 -8.24 3.47 -7.29
C THR A 38 -8.05 2.49 -6.12
N CYS A 39 -8.96 2.47 -5.14
CA CYS A 39 -8.96 1.43 -4.10
C CYS A 39 -9.13 0.02 -4.69
N ASN A 40 -10.00 -0.14 -5.69
CA ASN A 40 -10.13 -1.40 -6.43
C ASN A 40 -8.80 -1.83 -7.07
N ASN A 41 -8.10 -0.89 -7.71
CA ASN A 41 -6.82 -1.17 -8.37
C ASN A 41 -5.78 -1.70 -7.38
N TYR A 42 -5.66 -1.04 -6.22
CA TYR A 42 -4.72 -1.48 -5.20
C TYR A 42 -5.17 -2.78 -4.51
N CYS A 43 -6.44 -2.95 -4.14
CA CYS A 43 -6.90 -4.22 -3.58
C CYS A 43 -6.66 -5.40 -4.53
N TYR A 44 -6.79 -5.20 -5.85
CA TYR A 44 -6.38 -6.21 -6.82
C TYR A 44 -4.88 -6.48 -6.77
N TYR A 45 -4.04 -5.44 -6.73
CA TYR A 45 -2.59 -5.62 -6.58
C TYR A 45 -2.24 -6.41 -5.30
N ALA A 46 -2.81 -6.02 -4.15
CA ALA A 46 -2.53 -6.64 -2.87
C ALA A 46 -2.96 -8.11 -2.85
N LYS A 47 -4.21 -8.41 -3.23
CA LYS A 47 -4.77 -9.76 -3.14
C LYS A 47 -4.37 -10.69 -4.27
N CYS A 48 -4.19 -10.14 -5.47
CA CYS A 48 -4.14 -10.92 -6.70
C CYS A 48 -2.83 -10.73 -7.47
N ARG A 49 -1.92 -9.88 -6.97
CA ARG A 49 -0.58 -9.70 -7.54
C ARG A 49 0.55 -9.88 -6.51
N SER A 50 0.28 -10.70 -5.49
CA SER A 50 1.20 -10.98 -4.36
C SER A 50 1.79 -9.68 -3.77
N GLY A 51 0.95 -8.64 -3.73
CA GLY A 51 1.31 -7.28 -3.31
C GLY A 51 1.05 -6.99 -1.85
N ALA A 52 0.35 -7.88 -1.15
CA ALA A 52 0.10 -7.80 0.29
C ALA A 52 1.40 -7.89 1.11
N LYS A 53 1.36 -7.42 2.36
CA LYS A 53 2.48 -7.50 3.33
C LYS A 53 3.78 -6.87 2.82
N ARG A 54 3.66 -5.80 2.04
CA ARG A 54 4.77 -4.95 1.59
C ARG A 54 4.68 -3.60 2.27
N SER A 55 5.79 -2.91 2.42
CA SER A 55 5.81 -1.48 2.68
C SER A 55 6.39 -0.73 1.48
N PHE A 56 6.12 0.58 1.40
CA PHE A 56 6.55 1.42 0.29
C PHE A 56 7.48 2.51 0.74
N THR A 57 8.48 2.79 -0.10
CA THR A 57 9.51 3.78 0.22
C THR A 57 9.21 5.10 -0.48
N TYR A 58 8.93 6.16 0.26
CA TYR A 58 8.61 7.46 -0.32
C TYR A 58 9.80 8.07 -1.09
N ASP A 59 9.56 8.48 -2.33
CA ASP A 59 10.51 9.20 -3.17
C ASP A 59 9.87 10.49 -3.73
N PRO A 60 10.17 11.67 -3.14
CA PRO A 60 9.63 12.95 -3.60
C PRO A 60 10.23 13.44 -4.92
N ASN A 61 11.24 12.76 -5.47
CA ASN A 61 11.92 13.24 -6.68
C ASN A 61 11.00 13.15 -7.90
N LYS A 62 10.57 14.32 -8.40
CA LYS A 62 9.64 14.44 -9.53
C LYS A 62 10.20 13.85 -10.83
N SER A 63 11.52 13.86 -11.03
CA SER A 63 12.16 13.24 -12.19
C SER A 63 12.04 11.72 -12.12
N ASN A 64 12.30 11.12 -10.95
CA ASN A 64 12.09 9.69 -10.75
C ASN A 64 10.62 9.31 -10.92
N ALA A 65 9.69 10.08 -10.35
CA ALA A 65 8.26 9.84 -10.53
C ALA A 65 7.83 9.92 -12.01
N ARG A 66 8.37 10.86 -12.79
CA ARG A 66 8.11 10.92 -14.25
C ARG A 66 8.65 9.68 -14.97
N LYS A 67 9.85 9.21 -14.63
CA LYS A 67 10.43 7.99 -15.19
C LYS A 67 9.57 6.76 -14.85
N ARG A 68 9.08 6.66 -13.61
CA ARG A 68 8.19 5.57 -13.19
C ARG A 68 6.86 5.58 -13.95
N ARG A 69 6.22 6.74 -14.14
CA ARG A 69 5.01 6.88 -15.00
C ARG A 69 5.23 6.45 -16.45
N VAL A 70 6.42 6.68 -16.98
CA VAL A 70 6.79 6.20 -18.32
C VAL A 70 6.97 4.68 -18.31
N ALA A 71 7.66 4.14 -17.30
CA ALA A 71 7.93 2.72 -17.16
C ALA A 71 6.66 1.89 -16.87
N SER A 72 5.71 2.42 -16.10
CA SER A 72 4.41 1.80 -15.85
C SER A 72 3.55 1.76 -17.11
N GLY A 73 3.69 2.78 -17.96
CA GLY A 73 2.91 2.97 -19.18
C GLY A 73 1.81 4.02 -19.05
N CYS A 74 1.53 4.58 -17.87
CA CYS A 74 0.51 5.62 -17.74
C CYS A 74 0.79 6.85 -18.63
N SER A 75 2.06 7.22 -18.84
CA SER A 75 2.44 8.31 -19.76
C SER A 75 2.06 8.05 -21.23
N LYS A 76 1.72 6.82 -21.61
CA LYS A 76 1.21 6.49 -22.95
C LYS A 76 -0.30 6.76 -23.10
N ASN A 77 -0.95 7.28 -22.07
CA ASN A 77 -2.36 7.62 -22.03
C ASN A 77 -3.32 6.45 -22.38
N PRO A 78 -3.20 5.27 -21.74
CA PRO A 78 -4.07 4.12 -22.01
C PRO A 78 -5.56 4.39 -21.72
N CYS A 79 -5.85 5.38 -20.88
CA CYS A 79 -7.21 5.79 -20.49
C CYS A 79 -7.67 7.08 -21.21
N GLY A 80 -6.83 7.66 -22.06
CA GLY A 80 -7.10 8.95 -22.70
C GLY A 80 -8.32 8.92 -23.64
N ARG A 81 -8.85 10.11 -23.99
CA ARG A 81 -10.02 10.25 -24.88
C ARG A 81 -9.86 9.49 -26.20
N LYS A 82 -8.64 9.45 -26.77
CA LYS A 82 -8.35 8.77 -28.04
C LYS A 82 -7.97 7.28 -27.89
N SER A 83 -7.87 6.76 -26.66
CA SER A 83 -7.54 5.35 -26.45
C SER A 83 -8.67 4.45 -26.97
N ARG A 84 -8.26 3.38 -27.66
CA ARG A 84 -9.11 2.27 -28.12
C ARG A 84 -9.01 1.04 -27.21
N LEU A 85 -8.24 1.12 -26.13
CA LEU A 85 -8.10 0.00 -25.20
C LEU A 85 -9.41 -0.24 -24.45
N PRO A 86 -9.79 -1.50 -24.20
CA PRO A 86 -11.04 -1.84 -23.53
C PRO A 86 -11.10 -1.31 -22.09
N PHE A 87 -9.95 -1.10 -21.46
CA PHE A 87 -9.82 -0.62 -20.08
C PHE A 87 -10.41 0.78 -19.88
N LYS A 88 -10.45 1.62 -20.92
CA LYS A 88 -10.97 3.00 -20.86
C LYS A 88 -12.43 3.07 -20.39
N LYS A 89 -13.22 1.99 -20.52
CA LYS A 89 -14.61 1.96 -20.06
C LYS A 89 -14.76 2.24 -18.55
N PHE A 90 -13.71 2.01 -17.76
CA PHE A 90 -13.70 2.26 -16.32
C PHE A 90 -13.35 3.70 -15.94
N GLY A 91 -12.81 4.48 -16.88
CA GLY A 91 -12.52 5.87 -16.64
C GLY A 91 -11.48 6.47 -17.59
N ARG A 92 -11.20 7.76 -17.36
CA ARG A 92 -10.36 8.58 -18.25
C ARG A 92 -9.04 9.00 -17.64
N SER A 93 -8.75 8.60 -16.41
CA SER A 93 -7.46 8.76 -15.75
C SER A 93 -6.78 7.41 -15.60
N CYS A 94 -5.45 7.37 -15.75
CA CYS A 94 -4.66 6.18 -15.49
C CYS A 94 -4.23 6.21 -14.02
N ASP A 95 -4.72 5.25 -13.25
CA ASP A 95 -4.21 4.96 -11.92
C ASP A 95 -3.10 3.91 -12.01
N GLU A 96 -2.08 4.03 -11.16
CA GLU A 96 -0.92 3.14 -11.11
C GLU A 96 -0.53 2.78 -9.68
N PHE A 97 -0.35 1.49 -9.44
CA PHE A 97 0.12 0.99 -8.16
C PHE A 97 1.23 -0.08 -8.34
N PRO A 98 2.35 -0.05 -7.61
CA PRO A 98 2.73 0.98 -6.63
C PRO A 98 2.90 2.37 -7.25
N PHE A 99 2.66 3.40 -6.45
CA PHE A 99 2.63 4.78 -6.92
C PHE A 99 3.98 5.23 -7.52
N ALA A 100 3.97 6.10 -8.52
CA ALA A 100 5.21 6.68 -9.05
C ALA A 100 6.03 7.49 -8.01
N SER A 101 5.39 7.92 -6.93
CA SER A 101 6.03 8.57 -5.78
C SER A 101 6.67 7.60 -4.78
N THR A 102 6.74 6.29 -5.09
CA THR A 102 7.47 5.31 -4.30
C THR A 102 8.61 4.68 -5.10
N LYS A 103 9.61 4.11 -4.43
CA LYS A 103 10.72 3.41 -5.11
C LYS A 103 10.24 2.17 -5.87
N GLU A 104 9.19 1.52 -5.37
CA GLU A 104 8.60 0.27 -5.87
C GLU A 104 7.70 0.48 -7.10
N GLY A 105 7.34 1.72 -7.43
CA GLY A 105 6.51 2.05 -8.59
C GLY A 105 7.25 1.92 -9.93
N GLY A 106 6.49 1.96 -11.02
CA GLY A 106 7.03 1.97 -12.38
C GLY A 106 6.80 0.67 -13.15
N LYS A 107 7.87 0.02 -13.64
CA LYS A 107 7.77 -1.16 -14.51
C LYS A 107 6.92 -2.24 -13.84
N GLY A 108 5.95 -2.80 -14.56
CA GLY A 108 5.09 -3.88 -14.05
C GLY A 108 3.98 -3.42 -13.10
N ALA A 109 3.84 -2.12 -12.84
CA ALA A 109 2.77 -1.56 -12.01
C ALA A 109 1.39 -2.05 -12.46
N GLN A 110 0.52 -2.24 -11.47
CA GLN A 110 -0.88 -2.50 -11.61
C GLN A 110 -1.62 -1.24 -12.05
N LEU A 111 -2.23 -1.29 -13.23
CA LEU A 111 -2.95 -0.18 -13.83
C LEU A 111 -4.45 -0.43 -13.84
N ARG A 112 -5.21 0.64 -13.63
CA ARG A 112 -6.64 0.70 -13.90
C ARG A 112 -7.01 2.06 -14.45
N CYS A 113 -7.94 2.09 -15.39
CA CYS A 113 -8.54 3.35 -15.78
C CYS A 113 -9.63 3.69 -14.77
N VAL A 114 -9.60 4.91 -14.23
CA VAL A 114 -10.51 5.32 -13.15
C VAL A 114 -11.15 6.68 -13.46
N ASN A 115 -12.21 7.01 -12.73
CA ASN A 115 -12.83 8.32 -12.81
C ASN A 115 -11.79 9.40 -12.42
N PRO A 116 -11.57 10.45 -13.22
CA PRO A 116 -10.62 11.51 -12.89
C PRO A 116 -10.85 12.17 -11.52
N ARG A 117 -12.11 12.25 -11.05
CA ARG A 117 -12.44 12.78 -9.71
C ARG A 117 -11.92 11.86 -8.61
N GLU A 118 -12.06 10.55 -8.78
CA GLU A 118 -11.54 9.54 -7.85
C GLU A 118 -10.01 9.58 -7.78
N ASN A 119 -9.36 9.63 -8.94
CA ASN A 119 -7.89 9.75 -9.03
C ASN A 119 -7.36 11.04 -8.38
N SER A 120 -8.13 12.13 -8.47
CA SER A 120 -7.78 13.41 -7.85
C SER A 120 -7.97 13.35 -6.33
N SER A 121 -9.02 12.68 -5.85
CA SER A 121 -9.28 12.45 -4.43
C SER A 121 -8.16 11.65 -3.78
N GLU A 122 -7.76 10.54 -4.40
CA GLU A 122 -6.59 9.75 -3.98
C GLU A 122 -5.33 10.61 -3.91
N GLY A 123 -5.01 11.33 -4.99
CA GLY A 123 -3.81 12.17 -5.04
C GLY A 123 -3.81 13.27 -3.96
N GLY A 124 -4.98 13.81 -3.61
CA GLY A 124 -5.14 14.77 -2.52
C GLY A 124 -4.83 14.15 -1.15
N GLN A 125 -5.42 12.99 -0.86
CA GLN A 125 -5.18 12.23 0.38
C GLN A 125 -3.70 11.86 0.53
N LEU A 126 -3.10 11.33 -0.54
CA LEU A 126 -1.70 10.90 -0.57
C LEU A 126 -0.74 12.09 -0.41
N ARG A 127 -1.06 13.25 -1.02
CA ARG A 127 -0.29 14.49 -0.82
C ARG A 127 -0.35 14.96 0.64
N GLY A 128 -1.51 14.82 1.30
CA GLY A 128 -1.67 15.10 2.73
C GLY A 128 -0.70 14.26 3.56
N PHE A 129 -0.65 12.95 3.29
CA PHE A 129 0.24 12.01 3.97
C PHE A 129 1.72 12.32 3.71
N TYR A 130 2.11 12.55 2.46
CA TYR A 130 3.49 12.81 2.07
C TYR A 130 4.12 14.05 2.71
N ARG A 131 3.31 15.02 3.16
CA ARG A 131 3.81 16.15 3.97
C ARG A 131 4.34 15.72 5.34
N LYS A 132 3.99 14.53 5.81
CA LYS A 132 4.39 13.97 7.10
C LYS A 132 5.60 13.01 6.98
N LEU A 133 6.05 12.72 5.76
CA LEU A 133 7.13 11.77 5.48
C LEU A 133 8.43 12.49 5.13
N LYS A 134 9.55 11.89 5.54
CA LYS A 134 10.87 12.23 5.01
C LYS A 134 11.17 11.42 3.74
N PRO A 135 12.02 11.93 2.82
CA PRO A 135 12.49 11.14 1.69
C PRO A 135 13.11 9.82 2.17
N GLY A 136 12.76 8.69 1.54
CA GLY A 136 13.27 7.37 1.90
C GLY A 136 12.55 6.67 3.06
N GLU A 137 11.59 7.33 3.70
CA GLU A 137 10.80 6.71 4.77
C GLU A 137 9.87 5.62 4.21
N ARG A 138 9.83 4.47 4.91
CA ARG A 138 8.93 3.35 4.59
C ARG A 138 7.56 3.58 5.24
N TYR A 139 6.49 3.19 4.55
CA TYR A 139 5.15 3.31 5.09
C TYR A 139 4.24 2.13 4.69
N GLY A 140 3.31 1.80 5.58
CA GLY A 140 2.20 0.88 5.34
C GLY A 140 0.97 1.59 4.77
N ILE A 141 -0.01 0.83 4.28
CA ILE A 141 -1.28 1.39 3.79
C ILE A 141 -2.44 0.57 4.32
N THR A 142 -3.38 1.25 4.97
CA THR A 142 -4.71 0.75 5.28
C THR A 142 -5.77 1.49 4.46
N ILE A 143 -6.94 0.87 4.32
CA ILE A 143 -8.09 1.51 3.69
C ILE A 143 -9.33 1.41 4.58
N ARG A 144 -10.20 2.40 4.49
CA ARG A 144 -11.55 2.39 5.08
C ARG A 144 -12.62 2.75 4.05
N ASN A 145 -13.89 2.55 4.39
CA ASN A 145 -15.04 2.80 3.50
C ASN A 145 -14.94 2.07 2.14
N TYR A 146 -14.33 0.88 2.14
CA TYR A 146 -13.99 0.13 0.93
C TYR A 146 -15.12 -0.80 0.43
N GLY A 147 -16.30 -0.78 1.03
CA GLY A 147 -17.40 -1.69 0.69
C GLY A 147 -17.82 -1.65 -0.78
N LYS A 148 -17.67 -0.48 -1.45
CA LYS A 148 -17.95 -0.31 -2.88
C LYS A 148 -16.80 -0.78 -3.79
N ALA A 149 -15.61 -0.95 -3.24
CA ALA A 149 -14.45 -1.47 -3.96
C ALA A 149 -14.50 -3.01 -3.95
N ARG A 150 -15.07 -3.59 -5.01
CA ARG A 150 -15.22 -5.03 -5.26
C ARG A 150 -14.05 -5.88 -4.76
N TYR A 151 -12.81 -5.55 -5.14
CA TYR A 151 -11.65 -6.39 -4.79
C TYR A 151 -11.26 -6.25 -3.32
N CYS A 152 -11.60 -5.14 -2.68
CA CYS A 152 -11.42 -4.98 -1.24
C CYS A 152 -12.49 -5.78 -0.48
N ALA A 153 -13.76 -5.63 -0.87
CA ALA A 153 -14.91 -6.21 -0.19
C ALA A 153 -15.10 -7.72 -0.41
N ARG A 154 -14.54 -8.30 -1.48
CA ARG A 154 -14.73 -9.71 -1.84
C ARG A 154 -13.40 -10.43 -2.00
N ARG A 155 -13.34 -11.72 -1.63
CA ARG A 155 -12.21 -12.62 -1.92
C ARG A 155 -12.32 -13.14 -3.35
N THR A 156 -11.90 -12.33 -4.32
CA THR A 156 -11.91 -12.69 -5.75
C THR A 156 -10.73 -12.08 -6.49
N CYS A 157 -10.13 -12.85 -7.40
CA CYS A 157 -9.13 -12.38 -8.35
C CYS A 157 -9.59 -12.44 -9.81
N LYS A 158 -10.87 -12.72 -10.06
CA LYS A 158 -11.45 -12.60 -11.41
C LYS A 158 -11.50 -11.13 -11.83
N ASN A 159 -10.56 -10.75 -12.70
CA ASN A 159 -10.51 -9.43 -13.35
C ASN A 159 -11.87 -9.06 -13.98
N ASP A 160 -12.36 -7.86 -13.69
CA ASP A 160 -13.62 -7.30 -14.20
C ASP A 160 -13.47 -6.73 -15.63
N GLY A 161 -12.25 -6.80 -16.16
CA GLY A 161 -11.78 -6.28 -17.42
C GLY A 161 -11.06 -4.94 -17.29
N GLY A 162 -10.88 -4.41 -16.08
CA GLY A 162 -10.29 -3.08 -15.85
C GLY A 162 -8.89 -3.09 -15.27
N GLU A 163 -8.41 -4.24 -14.79
CA GLU A 163 -7.04 -4.39 -14.31
C GLU A 163 -6.10 -4.80 -15.45
N PHE A 164 -5.03 -4.04 -15.66
CA PHE A 164 -4.06 -4.29 -16.72
C PHE A 164 -2.65 -3.84 -16.33
N TYR A 165 -1.67 -4.11 -17.18
CA TYR A 165 -0.29 -3.65 -17.03
C TYR A 165 0.37 -3.48 -18.41
N LEU A 166 1.55 -2.86 -18.45
CA LEU A 166 2.42 -2.80 -19.62
C LEU A 166 3.43 -3.96 -19.57
N ASN A 167 3.37 -4.86 -20.55
CA ASN A 167 4.29 -6.00 -20.63
C ASN A 167 5.66 -5.61 -21.20
N SER A 168 6.61 -6.55 -21.18
CA SER A 168 7.98 -6.40 -21.73
C SER A 168 8.00 -6.01 -23.20
N ASN A 169 7.01 -6.50 -23.98
CA ASN A 169 6.78 -6.14 -25.38
C ASN A 169 6.13 -4.76 -25.57
N ARG A 170 6.05 -3.94 -24.50
CA ARG A 170 5.48 -2.59 -24.50
C ARG A 170 4.01 -2.53 -24.94
N LYS A 171 3.26 -3.63 -24.80
CA LYS A 171 1.83 -3.75 -25.07
C LYS A 171 1.04 -3.76 -23.76
N PHE A 172 -0.13 -3.11 -23.76
CA PHE A 172 -1.05 -3.19 -22.64
C PHE A 172 -1.83 -4.49 -22.70
N VAL A 173 -1.85 -5.21 -21.59
CA VAL A 173 -2.50 -6.52 -21.47
C VAL A 173 -3.30 -6.55 -20.17
N GLY A 174 -4.51 -7.09 -20.25
CA GLY A 174 -5.35 -7.28 -19.06
C GLY A 174 -4.75 -8.36 -18.17
N ASN A 175 -4.79 -8.17 -16.85
CA ASN A 175 -4.35 -9.21 -15.94
C ASN A 175 -5.22 -10.45 -16.09
N ARG A 176 -4.59 -11.61 -16.21
CA ARG A 176 -5.27 -12.90 -16.14
C ARG A 176 -4.68 -13.66 -14.96
N PRO A 177 -5.51 -14.36 -14.15
CA PRO A 177 -5.03 -15.14 -13.00
C PRO A 177 -3.88 -16.12 -13.32
N ASN A 178 -3.73 -16.55 -14.58
CA ASN A 178 -2.79 -17.59 -15.00
C ASN A 178 -1.70 -17.11 -16.00
N ALA A 179 -1.45 -15.80 -16.17
CA ALA A 179 -0.63 -15.32 -17.30
C ALA A 179 0.50 -14.33 -16.94
N LEU A 180 1.10 -14.45 -15.75
CA LEU A 180 2.12 -13.49 -15.29
C LEU A 180 3.48 -14.13 -15.00
N ASN A 181 4.05 -14.80 -16.01
CA ASN A 181 5.50 -15.01 -16.16
C ASN A 181 6.04 -14.05 -17.23
N ASP A 182 6.07 -12.75 -16.93
CA ASP A 182 6.81 -11.78 -17.74
C ASP A 182 7.93 -11.22 -16.89
N ALA A 183 9.15 -11.13 -17.44
CA ALA A 183 10.44 -10.78 -16.84
C ALA A 183 10.52 -9.31 -16.34
N SER A 184 9.45 -8.85 -15.70
CA SER A 184 9.18 -7.51 -15.20
C SER A 184 9.54 -7.35 -13.73
N GLY A 185 10.02 -8.40 -13.07
CA GLY A 185 10.42 -8.39 -11.66
C GLY A 185 9.26 -8.56 -10.67
N PHE A 186 8.03 -8.75 -11.17
CA PHE A 186 6.90 -9.24 -10.39
C PHE A 186 6.59 -10.66 -10.85
N THR A 187 7.24 -11.64 -10.24
CA THR A 187 6.87 -13.05 -10.39
C THR A 187 5.53 -13.25 -9.70
N MET A 188 4.50 -13.52 -10.49
CA MET A 188 3.34 -14.23 -9.96
C MET A 188 3.64 -15.70 -10.12
N ASN A 189 3.52 -16.48 -9.06
CA ASN A 189 3.35 -17.91 -9.26
C ASN A 189 2.03 -18.10 -10.02
N GLU A 190 2.16 -18.63 -11.23
CA GLU A 190 1.04 -18.88 -12.12
C GLU A 190 -0.02 -19.73 -11.42
N GLY A 191 -1.27 -19.26 -11.49
CA GLY A 191 -2.47 -20.08 -11.35
C GLY A 191 -2.46 -21.09 -10.22
N ASN A 192 -2.56 -20.62 -8.96
CA ASN A 192 -3.16 -21.36 -7.82
C ASN A 192 -3.02 -20.62 -6.46
N GLU A 193 -2.38 -19.45 -6.39
CA GLU A 193 -2.38 -18.68 -5.14
C GLU A 193 -3.80 -18.16 -4.86
N ALA A 194 -4.44 -18.71 -3.82
CA ALA A 194 -5.69 -18.20 -3.28
C ALA A 194 -5.54 -16.69 -3.02
N PRO A 195 -6.58 -15.86 -3.28
CA PRO A 195 -6.53 -14.43 -2.99
C PRO A 195 -6.00 -14.21 -1.58
N ALA A 196 -4.99 -13.33 -1.43
CA ALA A 196 -4.41 -13.08 -0.12
C ALA A 196 -5.50 -12.65 0.86
N ASP A 197 -5.50 -13.27 2.04
CA ASP A 197 -6.37 -12.85 3.12
C ASP A 197 -5.78 -11.59 3.75
N LEU A 198 -6.52 -10.50 3.66
CA LEU A 198 -6.07 -9.21 4.17
C LEU A 198 -6.63 -9.03 5.57
N LYS A 199 -5.74 -8.74 6.51
CA LYS A 199 -6.06 -8.46 7.91
C LYS A 199 -6.96 -7.24 8.01
N GLN A 200 -7.94 -7.31 8.89
CA GLN A 200 -8.74 -6.16 9.29
C GLN A 200 -8.35 -5.72 10.70
N VAL A 201 -8.44 -4.42 10.96
CA VAL A 201 -8.18 -3.83 12.28
C VAL A 201 -9.26 -2.81 12.61
N GLU A 202 -9.53 -2.63 13.89
CA GLU A 202 -10.43 -1.61 14.42
C GLU A 202 -9.63 -0.56 15.19
N THR A 203 -9.95 0.71 14.97
CA THR A 203 -9.35 1.85 15.68
C THR A 203 -10.23 2.35 16.82
N GLU A 204 -9.68 3.16 17.72
CA GLU A 204 -10.36 3.68 18.92
C GLU A 204 -11.59 4.55 18.61
N ASP A 205 -11.71 5.05 17.39
CA ASP A 205 -12.90 5.75 16.88
C ASP A 205 -14.00 4.81 16.36
N GLY A 206 -13.79 3.50 16.46
CA GLY A 206 -14.72 2.45 16.00
C GLY A 206 -14.65 2.18 14.49
N ALA A 207 -13.72 2.79 13.75
CA ALA A 207 -13.58 2.56 12.32
C ALA A 207 -12.87 1.22 12.03
N THR A 208 -13.38 0.48 11.05
CA THR A 208 -12.72 -0.72 10.53
C THR A 208 -11.84 -0.38 9.33
N HIS A 209 -10.62 -0.89 9.35
CA HIS A 209 -9.62 -0.71 8.30
C HIS A 209 -9.15 -2.05 7.74
N LEU A 210 -8.99 -2.13 6.43
CA LEU A 210 -8.36 -3.27 5.76
C LEU A 210 -6.87 -2.95 5.54
N VAL A 211 -5.99 -3.81 6.03
CA VAL A 211 -4.54 -3.66 5.88
C VAL A 211 -4.13 -4.17 4.49
N LEU A 212 -3.75 -3.25 3.60
CA LEU A 212 -3.27 -3.59 2.25
C LEU A 212 -1.75 -3.77 2.20
N ALA A 213 -1.04 -3.04 3.04
CA ALA A 213 0.41 -3.01 3.15
C ALA A 213 0.82 -2.73 4.59
N GLU A 214 1.88 -3.38 5.01
CA GLU A 214 2.48 -3.25 6.33
C GLU A 214 3.97 -3.56 6.23
N ASP A 215 4.75 -3.02 7.17
CA ASP A 215 6.14 -3.44 7.29
C ASP A 215 6.16 -4.88 7.82
N PRO A 216 6.80 -5.86 7.15
CA PRO A 216 6.91 -7.21 7.68
C PRO A 216 7.64 -7.27 9.03
N ASP A 217 8.51 -6.30 9.30
CA ASP A 217 9.27 -6.22 10.56
C ASP A 217 8.50 -5.48 11.67
N ASP A 218 7.48 -4.69 11.31
CA ASP A 218 6.60 -3.93 12.21
C ASP A 218 5.15 -3.99 11.69
N PRO A 219 4.49 -5.17 11.75
CA PRO A 219 3.17 -5.36 11.19
C PRO A 219 2.12 -4.57 11.97
N VAL A 220 1.06 -4.12 11.27
CA VAL A 220 -0.01 -3.34 11.91
C VAL A 220 -0.73 -4.20 12.95
N GLY A 221 -0.70 -3.77 14.21
CA GLY A 221 -1.29 -4.49 15.33
C GLY A 221 -1.87 -3.55 16.38
N VAL A 222 -2.32 -4.08 17.51
CA VAL A 222 -2.83 -3.27 18.62
C VAL A 222 -1.74 -2.28 19.08
N GLY A 223 -2.11 -1.01 19.22
CA GLY A 223 -1.20 0.09 19.54
C GLY A 223 -0.57 0.79 18.33
N SER A 224 -0.64 0.21 17.13
CA SER A 224 -0.17 0.88 15.91
C SER A 224 -0.96 2.15 15.62
N GLN A 225 -0.29 3.17 15.08
CA GLN A 225 -0.88 4.46 14.72
C GLN A 225 -1.18 4.52 13.22
N LEU A 226 -2.44 4.72 12.87
CA LEU A 226 -2.93 4.89 11.50
C LEU A 226 -3.25 6.36 11.24
N TRP A 227 -2.52 7.02 10.34
CA TRP A 227 -2.82 8.42 10.01
C TRP A 227 -3.93 8.51 8.97
N ASP A 228 -4.98 9.27 9.28
CA ASP A 228 -6.14 9.47 8.45
C ASP A 228 -6.07 10.77 7.65
N SER A 229 -6.22 10.63 6.34
CA SER A 229 -6.11 11.73 5.39
C SER A 229 -7.28 12.69 5.34
N GLU A 230 -8.45 12.28 5.81
CA GLU A 230 -9.64 13.12 5.85
C GLU A 230 -9.67 13.98 7.11
N THR A 231 -9.24 13.42 8.25
CA THR A 231 -9.27 14.11 9.54
C THR A 231 -7.94 14.79 9.91
N ASP A 232 -6.85 14.48 9.21
CA ASP A 232 -5.45 14.83 9.56
C ASP A 232 -5.09 14.42 11.00
N LYS A 233 -5.65 13.30 11.48
CA LYS A 233 -5.40 12.73 12.81
C LYS A 233 -4.84 11.32 12.70
N SER A 234 -4.12 10.89 13.73
CA SER A 234 -3.76 9.49 13.90
C SER A 234 -4.78 8.80 14.79
N HIS A 235 -5.06 7.54 14.46
CA HIS A 235 -5.94 6.65 15.18
C HIS A 235 -5.17 5.41 15.61
N THR A 236 -5.31 5.03 16.87
CA THR A 236 -4.71 3.87 17.51
C THR A 236 -5.52 2.62 17.22
N VAL A 237 -4.87 1.58 16.70
CA VAL A 237 -5.51 0.27 16.57
C VAL A 237 -5.78 -0.31 17.96
N VAL A 238 -7.03 -0.67 18.22
CA VAL A 238 -7.48 -1.28 19.48
C VAL A 238 -7.77 -2.77 19.33
N ARG A 239 -7.98 -3.26 18.10
CA ARG A 239 -8.29 -4.68 17.84
C ARG A 239 -7.82 -5.12 16.46
N VAL A 240 -7.35 -6.35 16.37
CA VAL A 240 -7.17 -7.09 15.11
C VAL A 240 -8.37 -8.04 14.96
N LEU A 241 -9.00 -8.05 13.78
CA LEU A 241 -10.22 -8.80 13.47
C LEU A 241 -9.93 -10.10 12.71
#